data_AF-A0A7C6K944-F1
#
_entry.id   AF-A0A7C6K944-F1
#
_cell.length_a   1.000
_cell.length_b   1.000
_cell.length_c   1.000
_cell.angle_alpha   90.00
_cell.angle_beta   90.00
_cell.angle_gamma   90.00
#
_symmetry.space_group_name_H-M   'P 1'
#
loop_
_entity.id
_entity.type
_entity.pdbx_description
1 polymer ?
#
loop_
_entity_poly.entity_id
_entity_poly.type
_entity_poly.pdbx_seq_one_letter_code
_entity_poly.pdbx_strand_id
1 'polypeptide(L)'
;MEYSAFEEATVPICTFVLQNEKNNKKGKYIKLSDFRGEMEVQRIKTLEAIENPDCGYYYETSQDNFELIPGSPIAYWTSEKIFATCSRSKNFEYYGETKAGMITGNNNLFVRLWHEIDILKFNSSSKNRIEAKKSICIGIMKIPRERLE
;
A
#
# COMPACT_ATOMS: atom_id res chain seq x y z
N MET A 1 9.46 2.69 -10.72
CA MET A 1 9.68 3.90 -11.52
C MET A 1 11.17 4.12 -11.62
N GLU A 2 11.67 4.43 -12.81
CA GLU A 2 12.95 5.12 -12.93
C GLU A 2 12.62 6.60 -13.17
N TYR A 3 13.10 7.45 -12.27
CA TYR A 3 12.78 8.87 -12.19
C TYR A 3 14.00 9.66 -12.66
N SER A 4 14.02 10.09 -13.91
CA SER A 4 15.07 10.99 -14.40
C SER A 4 14.43 12.10 -15.23
N ALA A 5 14.03 13.18 -14.54
CA ALA A 5 13.68 14.44 -15.20
C ALA A 5 14.93 15.29 -15.50
N PHE A 6 16.10 14.95 -14.93
CA PHE A 6 17.40 15.52 -15.27
C PHE A 6 18.44 14.41 -15.32
N GLU A 7 19.41 14.55 -16.22
CA GLU A 7 20.46 13.56 -16.49
C GLU A 7 21.36 13.33 -15.25
N GLU A 8 21.51 14.36 -14.42
CA GLU A 8 22.43 14.37 -13.26
C GLU A 8 21.73 14.14 -11.91
N ALA A 9 20.39 14.11 -11.85
CA ALA A 9 19.65 13.95 -10.60
C ALA A 9 18.35 13.14 -10.75
N THR A 10 18.25 12.05 -9.98
CA THR A 10 17.10 11.14 -9.95
C THR A 10 16.14 11.48 -8.82
N VAL A 11 15.53 12.67 -8.87
CA VAL A 11 14.52 13.12 -7.91
C VAL A 11 13.16 13.33 -8.59
N PRO A 12 12.03 13.04 -7.91
CA PRO A 12 10.72 13.40 -8.41
C PRO A 12 10.58 14.93 -8.43
N ILE A 13 10.14 15.48 -9.55
CA ILE A 13 9.95 16.91 -9.75
C ILE A 13 8.48 17.17 -10.04
N CYS A 14 7.97 18.26 -9.46
CA CYS A 14 6.63 18.74 -9.71
C CYS A 14 6.71 20.22 -10.08
N THR A 15 6.08 20.59 -11.19
CA THR A 15 6.01 21.97 -11.69
C THR A 15 4.56 22.35 -11.85
N PHE A 16 4.19 23.52 -11.34
CA PHE A 16 2.84 24.06 -11.47
C PHE A 16 2.86 25.33 -12.30
N VAL A 17 1.88 25.48 -13.19
CA VAL A 17 1.59 26.72 -13.90
C VAL A 17 0.20 27.17 -13.47
N LEU A 18 0.10 28.39 -12.94
CA LEU A 18 -1.15 28.93 -12.41
C LEU A 18 -1.67 30.03 -13.34
N GLN A 19 -2.97 30.01 -13.59
CA GLN A 19 -3.69 31.06 -14.30
C GLN A 19 -4.81 31.57 -13.40
N ASN A 20 -4.97 32.88 -13.30
CA ASN A 20 -6.04 33.50 -12.50
C ASN A 20 -7.37 33.55 -13.28
N GLU A 21 -7.83 32.38 -13.73
CA GLU A 21 -9.09 32.24 -14.46
C GLU A 21 -9.64 30.82 -14.25
N LYS A 22 -10.96 30.70 -14.11
CA LYS A 22 -11.61 29.40 -14.07
C LYS A 22 -11.80 28.87 -15.49
N ASN A 23 -11.17 27.74 -15.80
CA ASN A 23 -11.34 27.08 -17.08
C ASN A 23 -12.37 25.94 -16.97
N ASN A 24 -13.48 26.06 -17.69
CA ASN A 24 -14.54 25.04 -17.73
C ASN A 24 -14.32 23.96 -18.81
N LYS A 25 -13.18 23.99 -19.53
CA LYS A 25 -12.84 22.95 -20.50
C LYS A 25 -12.32 21.71 -19.79
N LYS A 26 -12.50 20.54 -20.42
CA LYS A 26 -11.86 19.30 -19.96
C LYS A 26 -10.35 19.50 -19.90
N GLY A 27 -9.74 19.11 -18.79
CA GLY A 27 -8.30 19.03 -18.66
C GLY A 27 -7.77 17.89 -19.53
N LYS A 28 -6.59 18.10 -20.11
CA LYS A 28 -5.87 17.12 -20.93
C LYS A 28 -4.71 16.58 -20.12
N TYR A 29 -4.64 15.26 -19.97
CA TYR A 29 -3.68 14.60 -19.08
C TYR A 29 -2.97 13.48 -19.84
N ILE A 30 -1.64 13.38 -19.66
CA ILE A 30 -0.80 12.37 -20.30
C ILE A 30 -0.12 11.57 -19.20
N LYS A 31 -0.36 10.26 -19.15
CA LYS A 31 0.24 9.36 -18.16
C LYS A 31 1.55 8.80 -18.68
N LEU A 32 2.65 9.40 -18.23
CA LEU A 32 4.00 9.02 -18.65
C LEU A 32 4.70 8.03 -17.70
N SER A 33 4.10 7.74 -16.54
CA SER A 33 4.69 6.89 -15.49
C SER A 33 5.00 5.46 -15.93
N ASP A 34 4.32 4.97 -16.97
CA ASP A 34 4.42 3.61 -17.44
C ASP A 34 5.61 3.43 -18.41
N PHE A 35 6.14 4.54 -18.96
CA PHE A 35 7.31 4.54 -19.83
C PHE A 35 8.58 4.74 -19.01
N ARG A 36 9.48 3.74 -19.04
CA ARG A 36 10.81 3.84 -18.46
C ARG A 36 11.79 4.37 -19.51
N GLY A 37 12.72 5.21 -19.08
CA GLY A 37 13.77 5.77 -19.93
C GLY A 37 14.09 7.20 -19.56
N GLU A 38 15.06 7.76 -20.28
CA GLU A 38 15.50 9.15 -20.14
C GLU A 38 14.45 10.14 -20.65
N MET A 39 14.72 11.45 -20.48
CA MET A 39 13.82 12.54 -20.89
C MET A 39 13.36 12.44 -22.34
N GLU A 40 14.21 11.94 -23.25
CA GLU A 40 13.89 11.85 -24.67
C GLU A 40 12.72 10.88 -24.93
N VAL A 41 12.63 9.79 -24.16
CA VAL A 41 11.49 8.85 -24.25
C VAL A 41 10.21 9.56 -23.82
N GLN A 42 10.27 10.35 -22.74
CA GLN A 42 9.12 11.11 -22.26
C GLN A 42 8.69 12.19 -23.26
N ARG A 43 9.66 12.86 -23.91
CA ARG A 43 9.41 13.85 -24.96
C ARG A 43 8.68 13.22 -26.14
N ILE A 44 9.19 12.10 -26.66
CA ILE A 44 8.60 11.38 -27.80
C ILE A 44 7.18 10.92 -27.46
N LYS A 45 6.97 10.30 -26.29
CA LYS A 45 5.64 9.82 -25.87
C LYS A 45 4.64 10.95 -25.64
N THR A 46 5.10 12.10 -25.16
CA THR A 46 4.24 13.28 -25.04
C THR A 46 3.76 13.76 -26.42
N LEU A 47 4.66 13.86 -27.40
CA LEU A 47 4.30 14.27 -28.77
C LEU A 47 3.37 13.25 -29.44
N GLU A 48 3.64 11.96 -29.28
CA GLU A 48 2.80 10.88 -29.78
C GLU A 48 1.36 10.98 -29.23
N ALA A 49 1.19 11.28 -27.93
CA ALA A 49 -0.13 11.49 -27.32
C ALA A 49 -0.83 12.76 -27.81
N ILE A 50 -0.09 13.81 -28.17
CA ILE A 50 -0.65 15.04 -28.74
C ILE A 50 -1.14 14.81 -30.18
N GLU A 51 -0.38 14.05 -30.97
CA GLU A 51 -0.75 13.69 -32.35
C GLU A 51 -1.87 12.65 -32.41
N ASN A 52 -1.86 11.67 -31.50
CA ASN A 52 -2.83 10.60 -31.41
C ASN A 52 -3.42 10.47 -29.99
N PRO A 53 -4.56 11.14 -29.72
CA PRO A 53 -5.26 11.04 -28.44
C PRO A 53 -5.74 9.62 -28.06
N ASP A 54 -5.84 8.69 -29.02
CA ASP A 54 -6.27 7.30 -28.78
C ASP A 54 -5.10 6.36 -28.42
N CYS A 55 -3.95 6.90 -28.02
CA CYS A 55 -2.74 6.14 -27.68
C CYS A 55 -2.84 5.31 -26.38
N GLY A 56 -3.93 5.43 -25.63
CA GLY A 56 -4.20 4.65 -24.42
C GLY A 56 -3.60 5.20 -23.12
N TYR A 57 -2.81 6.27 -23.19
CA TYR A 57 -2.25 6.99 -22.04
C TYR A 57 -2.51 8.50 -22.07
N TYR A 58 -3.38 8.95 -22.98
CA TYR A 58 -3.97 10.29 -23.03
C TYR A 58 -5.39 10.23 -22.46
N TYR A 59 -5.75 11.23 -21.64
CA TYR A 59 -7.04 11.29 -20.96
C TYR A 59 -7.61 12.71 -20.99
N GLU A 60 -8.93 12.81 -21.14
CA GLU A 60 -9.67 14.06 -20.99
C GLU A 60 -10.78 13.93 -19.95
N THR A 61 -10.75 14.76 -18.92
CA THR A 61 -11.79 14.77 -17.88
C THR A 61 -12.06 16.19 -17.37
N SER A 62 -13.26 16.42 -16.84
CA SER A 62 -13.58 17.68 -16.15
C SER A 62 -12.83 17.75 -14.82
N GLN A 63 -12.32 18.93 -14.46
CA GLN A 63 -11.67 19.14 -13.16
C GLN A 63 -12.67 19.00 -12.01
N ASP A 64 -13.94 19.35 -12.24
CA ASP A 64 -15.01 19.19 -11.24
C ASP A 64 -15.22 17.72 -10.85
N ASN A 65 -14.83 16.75 -11.70
CA ASN A 65 -14.94 15.33 -11.38
C ASN A 65 -14.03 14.93 -10.21
N PHE A 66 -12.92 15.63 -9.98
CA PHE A 66 -12.01 15.31 -8.88
C PHE A 66 -12.66 15.59 -7.53
N GLU A 67 -13.52 16.61 -7.44
CA GLU A 67 -14.27 16.93 -6.22
C GLU A 67 -15.28 15.84 -5.83
N LEU A 68 -15.69 14.99 -6.79
CA LEU A 68 -16.61 13.88 -6.54
C LEU A 68 -15.95 12.73 -5.77
N ILE A 69 -14.63 12.64 -5.77
CA ILE A 69 -13.89 11.60 -5.04
C ILE A 69 -13.53 12.17 -3.65
N PRO A 70 -13.86 11.47 -2.55
CA PRO A 70 -13.45 11.90 -1.21
C PRO A 70 -11.94 12.14 -1.12
N GLY A 71 -11.54 13.31 -0.58
CA GLY A 71 -10.14 13.76 -0.53
C GLY A 71 -9.64 14.45 -1.80
N SER A 72 -10.49 14.57 -2.82
CA SER A 72 -10.25 15.29 -4.08
C SER A 72 -8.94 14.95 -4.82
N PRO A 73 -8.55 13.67 -4.99
CA PRO A 73 -7.36 13.33 -5.76
C PRO A 73 -7.53 13.63 -7.26
N ILE A 74 -6.43 14.02 -7.93
CA ILE A 74 -6.39 14.25 -9.38
C ILE A 74 -6.38 12.90 -10.13
N ALA A 75 -7.53 12.23 -10.17
CA ALA A 75 -7.69 10.88 -10.71
C ALA A 75 -8.11 10.90 -12.20
N TYR A 76 -7.28 11.49 -13.06
CA TYR A 76 -7.63 11.76 -14.47
C TYR A 76 -7.83 10.52 -15.36
N TRP A 77 -7.26 9.37 -14.96
CA TRP A 77 -7.37 8.09 -15.69
C TRP A 77 -8.62 7.27 -15.31
N THR A 78 -9.43 7.80 -14.40
CA THR A 78 -10.55 7.09 -13.79
C THR A 78 -11.79 7.14 -14.68
N SER A 79 -12.55 6.04 -14.72
CA SER A 79 -13.77 5.96 -15.53
C SER A 79 -14.93 6.77 -14.92
N GLU A 80 -15.85 7.24 -15.76
CA GLU A 80 -17.09 7.91 -15.33
C GLU A 80 -17.93 7.09 -14.33
N LYS A 81 -17.88 5.76 -14.43
CA LYS A 81 -18.58 4.86 -13.49
C LYS A 81 -18.08 5.01 -12.06
N ILE A 82 -16.78 5.25 -11.88
CA ILE A 82 -16.19 5.44 -10.55
C ILE A 82 -16.64 6.78 -9.97
N PHE A 83 -16.60 7.86 -10.76
CA PHE A 83 -17.14 9.16 -10.33
C PHE A 83 -18.64 9.10 -9.98
N ALA A 84 -19.43 8.41 -10.80
CA ALA A 84 -20.85 8.18 -10.53
C ALA A 84 -21.08 7.34 -9.26
N THR A 85 -20.20 6.39 -8.97
CA THR A 85 -20.27 5.58 -7.76
C THR A 85 -19.92 6.42 -6.53
N CYS A 86 -18.83 7.19 -6.58
CA CYS A 86 -18.42 8.05 -5.46
C CYS A 86 -19.48 9.11 -5.12
N SER A 87 -20.16 9.67 -6.12
CA SER A 87 -21.21 10.68 -5.92
C SER A 87 -22.54 10.12 -5.42
N ARG A 88 -22.90 8.88 -5.80
CA ARG A 88 -24.21 8.28 -5.46
C ARG A 88 -24.15 7.33 -4.27
N SER A 89 -23.00 6.72 -4.00
CA SER A 89 -22.84 5.77 -2.92
C SER A 89 -22.62 6.48 -1.59
N LYS A 90 -23.17 5.90 -0.53
CA LYS A 90 -22.87 6.35 0.83
C LYS A 90 -21.50 5.79 1.23
N ASN A 91 -20.77 6.54 2.04
CA ASN A 91 -19.54 6.06 2.65
C ASN A 91 -19.78 4.76 3.40
N PHE A 92 -18.75 3.90 3.46
CA PHE A 92 -18.86 2.60 4.12
C PHE A 92 -19.36 2.71 5.57
N GLU A 93 -18.92 3.76 6.28
CA GLU A 93 -19.34 4.10 7.65
C GLU A 93 -20.86 4.22 7.82
N TYR A 94 -21.59 4.61 6.77
CA TYR A 94 -23.06 4.64 6.81
C TYR A 94 -23.68 3.25 7.02
N TYR A 95 -23.08 2.21 6.44
CA TYR A 95 -23.59 0.84 6.51
C TYR A 95 -23.13 0.11 7.76
N GLY A 96 -22.04 0.56 8.38
CA GLY A 96 -21.57 0.05 9.65
C GLY A 96 -20.14 0.47 9.95
N GLU A 97 -19.81 0.45 11.24
CA GLU A 97 -18.44 0.63 11.69
C GLU A 97 -17.63 -0.64 11.39
N THR A 98 -16.49 -0.47 10.70
CA THR A 98 -15.53 -1.57 10.58
C THR A 98 -14.93 -1.85 11.97
N LYS A 99 -15.08 -3.09 12.43
CA LYS A 99 -14.32 -3.59 13.58
C LYS A 99 -13.18 -4.42 13.05
N ALA A 100 -11.99 -4.18 13.58
CA ALA A 100 -10.83 -4.96 13.22
C ALA A 100 -11.04 -6.40 13.73
N GLY A 101 -11.25 -7.34 12.80
CA GLY A 101 -11.70 -8.69 13.12
C GLY A 101 -10.60 -9.55 13.75
N MET A 102 -9.55 -9.84 12.98
CA MET A 102 -8.39 -10.61 13.45
C MET A 102 -7.16 -9.71 13.44
N ILE A 103 -7.10 -8.81 14.41
CA ILE A 103 -5.87 -8.07 14.71
C ILE A 103 -5.04 -8.97 15.60
N THR A 104 -3.85 -9.32 15.14
CA THR A 104 -2.76 -9.69 16.02
C THR A 104 -2.52 -8.52 16.98
N GLY A 105 -3.11 -8.59 18.17
CA GLY A 105 -2.86 -7.66 19.27
C GLY A 105 -1.44 -7.83 19.77
N ASN A 106 -1.24 -7.91 21.09
CA ASN A 106 0.09 -8.25 21.60
C ASN A 106 0.44 -9.70 21.23
N ASN A 107 1.17 -9.88 20.14
CA ASN A 107 1.60 -11.20 19.65
C ASN A 107 2.29 -12.03 20.73
N ASN A 108 3.04 -11.40 21.64
CA ASN A 108 3.70 -12.12 22.72
C ASN A 108 2.72 -12.77 23.71
N LEU A 109 1.49 -12.26 23.82
CA LEU A 109 0.44 -12.85 24.67
C LEU A 109 -0.27 -14.03 24.00
N PHE A 110 -0.41 -14.01 22.68
CA PHE A 110 -1.29 -14.95 21.96
C PHE A 110 -0.54 -15.96 21.08
N VAL A 111 0.74 -15.71 20.77
CA VAL A 111 1.60 -16.65 20.04
C VAL A 111 2.09 -17.73 21.01
N ARG A 112 1.69 -18.99 20.75
CA ARG A 112 2.26 -20.15 21.43
C ARG A 112 3.51 -20.60 20.68
N LEU A 113 4.66 -20.50 21.34
CA LEU A 113 5.90 -21.05 20.81
C LEU A 113 5.96 -22.56 21.06
N TRP A 114 6.18 -23.32 20.01
CA TRP A 114 6.48 -24.74 20.08
C TRP A 114 7.98 -24.90 19.87
N HIS A 115 8.67 -25.49 20.84
CA HIS A 115 10.09 -25.76 20.75
C HIS A 115 10.28 -27.26 20.47
N GLU A 116 10.89 -27.58 19.34
CA GLU A 116 11.31 -28.94 19.04
C GLU A 116 12.53 -29.29 19.91
N ILE A 117 12.56 -30.52 20.43
CA ILE A 117 13.68 -31.03 21.21
C ILE A 117 14.56 -31.89 20.30
N ASP A 118 15.84 -31.54 20.22
CA ASP A 118 16.86 -32.37 19.60
C ASP A 118 16.94 -33.72 20.32
N ILE A 119 16.66 -34.81 19.59
CA ILE A 119 16.59 -36.15 20.16
C ILE A 119 17.91 -36.63 20.75
N LEU A 120 19.04 -36.10 20.26
CA LEU A 120 20.37 -36.41 20.82
C LEU A 120 20.61 -35.72 22.17
N LYS A 121 19.84 -34.67 22.48
CA LYS A 121 19.88 -33.93 23.76
C LYS A 121 18.75 -34.34 24.70
N PHE A 122 17.83 -35.19 24.24
CA PHE A 122 16.72 -35.69 25.03
C PHE A 122 17.17 -36.84 25.95
N ASN A 123 17.08 -36.64 27.27
CA ASN A 123 17.42 -37.68 28.25
C ASN A 123 16.16 -38.30 28.87
N SER A 124 15.71 -39.41 28.30
CA SER A 124 14.56 -40.19 28.76
C SER A 124 14.79 -40.95 30.08
N SER A 125 16.03 -41.00 30.58
CA SER A 125 16.45 -41.83 31.71
C SER A 125 16.76 -41.05 33.00
N SER A 126 16.44 -39.76 33.02
CA SER A 126 16.66 -38.90 34.19
C SER A 126 15.75 -39.34 35.36
N LYS A 127 16.34 -39.50 36.55
CA LYS A 127 15.61 -40.03 37.73
C LYS A 127 15.07 -38.93 38.64
N ASN A 128 15.59 -37.71 38.49
CA ASN A 128 15.18 -36.57 39.28
C ASN A 128 15.25 -35.26 38.47
N ARG A 129 14.59 -34.22 38.99
CA ARG A 129 14.48 -32.90 38.34
C ARG A 129 15.83 -32.21 38.12
N ILE A 130 16.85 -32.52 38.94
CA ILE A 130 18.16 -31.88 38.86
C ILE A 130 18.96 -32.45 37.68
N GLU A 131 18.90 -33.75 37.46
CA GLU A 131 19.48 -34.43 36.31
C GLU A 131 18.82 -34.00 35.00
N ALA A 132 17.48 -33.93 34.99
CA ALA A 132 16.73 -33.51 33.80
C ALA A 132 17.04 -32.06 33.36
N LYS A 133 17.41 -31.17 34.30
CA LYS A 133 17.83 -29.79 34.02
C LYS A 133 19.24 -29.69 33.41
N LYS A 134 20.11 -30.68 33.62
CA LYS A 134 21.47 -30.70 33.06
C LYS A 134 21.47 -31.14 31.60
N SER A 135 20.56 -32.04 31.22
CA SER A 135 20.17 -32.20 29.82
C SER A 135 19.41 -30.96 29.38
N ILE A 136 19.68 -30.40 28.20
CA ILE A 136 18.99 -29.22 27.65
C ILE A 136 17.58 -29.61 27.17
N CYS A 137 16.83 -30.32 28.02
CA CYS A 137 15.45 -30.69 27.82
C CYS A 137 14.60 -29.54 28.35
N ILE A 138 14.49 -28.45 27.58
CA ILE A 138 13.45 -27.43 27.84
C ILE A 138 12.14 -27.99 27.28
N GLY A 139 11.63 -29.01 27.97
CA GLY A 139 10.24 -29.42 27.89
C GLY A 139 9.50 -28.69 29.00
N ILE A 140 8.58 -27.81 28.62
CA ILE A 140 7.68 -27.02 29.48
C ILE A 140 8.35 -25.78 30.09
N MET A 141 8.37 -24.71 29.29
CA MET A 141 8.40 -23.35 29.81
C MET A 141 7.16 -23.18 30.69
N LYS A 142 7.34 -23.01 32.01
CA LYS A 142 6.28 -22.49 32.87
C LYS A 142 5.91 -21.12 32.33
N ILE A 143 4.76 -21.01 31.68
CA ILE A 143 4.10 -19.73 31.48
C ILE A 143 3.83 -19.20 32.89
N PRO A 144 4.38 -18.04 33.30
CA PRO A 144 3.89 -17.38 34.50
C PRO A 144 2.42 -17.06 34.23
N ARG A 145 1.50 -17.68 34.98
CA ARG A 145 0.15 -17.14 35.09
C ARG A 145 0.27 -15.85 35.89
N GLU A 146 0.64 -14.77 35.24
CA GLU A 146 0.20 -13.45 35.70
C GLU A 146 -1.30 -13.42 35.46
N ARG A 147 -2.02 -13.67 36.56
CA ARG A 147 -3.44 -13.49 36.69
C ARG A 147 -3.66 -11.98 36.61
N LEU A 148 -4.10 -11.49 35.47
CA LEU A 148 -4.59 -10.14 35.33
C LEU A 148 -6.05 -10.12 35.79
N GLU A 149 -6.30 -9.42 36.91
CA GLU A 149 -7.53 -8.66 37.13
C GLU A 149 -7.61 -7.52 36.10
#